data_AF-A0A8T2B1N7-F1
#
_entry.id   AF-A0A8T2B1N7-F1
#
_cell.length_a   1.000
_cell.length_b   1.000
_cell.length_c   1.000
_cell.angle_alpha   90.00
_cell.angle_beta   90.00
_cell.angle_gamma   90.00
#
_symmetry.space_group_name_H-M   'P 1'
#
loop_
_entity.id
_entity.type
_entity.pdbx_description
1 polymer ?
#
loop_
_entity_poly.entity_id
_entity_poly.type
_entity_poly.pdbx_seq_one_letter_code
_entity_poly.pdbx_strand_id
1 'polypeptide(L)'
;MALTQIVNPIIYPSRTIPRRFTAISPFQTLNPQFSRHPPHALSRRLFLPSVSSIWDAITGGGDSNPREAIAAVRRGMQLFRQGDVAGSVAEFDRAIVLDLRQKAYLWQRGLSLYYLDRFEEGAEQFRIDVAQNPNDTEESIWCFICEARLHGVDVARKQFLEVGRDSRPVMREAYNLFKNGGDPEKLVNDFLSGQASEYFYASLYAGLYYEAEGKSENAKFHITAACGSPYGQRNWSSGIV
;
A
#
# COMPACT_ATOMS: atom_id res chain seq x y z
N MET A 1 -17.54 7.65 5.57
CA MET A 1 -17.15 7.44 6.98
C MET A 1 -17.98 6.31 7.62
N ALA A 2 -18.08 5.16 6.93
CA ALA A 2 -19.01 4.07 7.28
C ALA A 2 -18.34 2.79 7.80
N LEU A 3 -17.00 2.67 7.66
CA LEU A 3 -16.23 1.55 8.20
C LEU A 3 -15.62 1.81 9.59
N THR A 4 -15.62 3.06 10.06
CA THR A 4 -15.05 3.47 11.36
C THR A 4 -16.02 3.36 12.54
N GLN A 5 -17.29 2.97 12.35
CA GLN A 5 -18.28 2.91 13.45
C GLN A 5 -18.39 1.54 14.17
N ILE A 6 -17.47 0.60 13.91
CA ILE A 6 -17.43 -0.69 14.64
C ILE A 6 -16.24 -0.78 15.63
N VAL A 7 -15.38 0.24 15.72
CA VAL A 7 -14.31 0.30 16.72
C VAL A 7 -14.45 1.59 17.54
N ASN A 8 -14.73 1.42 18.84
CA ASN A 8 -14.98 2.48 19.81
C ASN A 8 -13.81 3.49 19.93
N PRO A 9 -14.07 4.75 20.28
CA PRO A 9 -13.14 5.87 20.10
C PRO A 9 -12.22 6.08 21.31
N ILE A 10 -10.91 6.21 21.08
CA ILE A 10 -10.01 6.84 22.04
C ILE A 10 -9.20 7.94 21.33
N ILE A 11 -9.52 9.17 21.72
CA ILE A 11 -8.88 10.42 21.32
C ILE A 11 -7.46 10.44 21.90
N TYR A 12 -6.44 10.73 21.08
CA TYR A 12 -5.15 11.22 21.56
C TYR A 12 -4.65 12.43 20.74
N PRO A 13 -4.14 13.48 21.40
CA PRO A 13 -3.79 14.76 20.79
C PRO A 13 -2.39 14.76 20.14
N SER A 14 -2.27 15.54 19.08
CA SER A 14 -1.06 15.84 18.33
C SER A 14 -0.06 16.68 19.15
N ARG A 15 1.23 16.28 19.13
CA ARG A 15 2.33 17.03 19.74
C ARG A 15 3.24 17.59 18.65
N THR A 16 3.30 18.91 18.59
CA THR A 16 4.17 19.71 17.72
C THR A 16 5.64 19.67 18.18
N ILE A 17 6.58 19.56 17.25
CA ILE A 17 8.03 19.68 17.48
C ILE A 17 8.54 20.96 16.79
N PRO A 18 9.29 21.84 17.47
CA PRO A 18 9.83 23.05 16.86
C PRO A 18 11.15 22.78 16.11
N ARG A 19 11.28 23.31 14.89
CA ARG A 19 12.53 23.37 14.13
C ARG A 19 13.42 24.50 14.68
N ARG A 20 14.66 24.17 15.07
CA ARG A 20 15.73 25.16 15.32
C ARG A 20 16.68 25.17 14.11
N PHE A 21 16.71 26.29 13.40
CA PHE A 21 17.74 26.61 12.43
C PHE A 21 18.93 27.25 13.17
N THR A 22 20.14 26.76 12.91
CA THR A 22 21.38 27.50 13.18
C THR A 22 22.17 27.64 11.90
N ALA A 23 22.40 28.89 11.52
CA ALA A 23 23.16 29.33 10.37
C ALA A 23 24.67 29.09 10.58
N ILE A 24 25.36 28.65 9.54
CA ILE A 24 26.82 28.79 9.40
C ILE A 24 27.11 29.28 7.98
N SER A 25 27.93 30.32 7.89
CA SER A 25 28.59 30.84 6.69
C SER A 25 29.96 31.37 7.11
N PRO A 26 30.90 31.67 6.21
CA PRO A 26 31.19 31.03 4.92
C PRO A 26 32.69 30.68 4.75
N PHE A 27 32.95 29.82 3.76
CA PHE A 27 34.11 29.78 2.84
C PHE A 27 35.53 30.12 3.36
N GLN A 28 36.39 29.10 3.35
CA GLN A 28 37.82 29.25 3.08
C GLN A 28 38.19 28.45 1.83
N THR A 29 38.69 29.17 0.83
CA THR A 29 39.24 28.67 -0.43
C THR A 29 40.65 28.14 -0.23
N LEU A 30 40.90 26.88 -0.61
CA LEU A 30 42.26 26.36 -0.81
C LEU A 30 42.44 25.97 -2.28
N ASN A 31 43.41 26.62 -2.92
CA ASN A 31 43.81 26.38 -4.30
C ASN A 31 44.57 25.04 -4.45
N PRO A 32 44.40 24.31 -5.58
CA PRO A 32 45.00 23.00 -5.79
C PRO A 32 46.40 23.08 -6.40
N GLN A 33 47.38 22.39 -5.80
CA GLN A 33 48.66 22.10 -6.44
C GLN A 33 48.56 20.79 -7.24
N PHE A 34 48.57 20.93 -8.57
CA PHE A 34 48.69 19.81 -9.51
C PHE A 34 50.13 19.31 -9.56
N SER A 35 50.37 18.07 -9.13
CA SER A 35 51.62 17.35 -9.43
C SER A 35 51.33 16.23 -10.43
N ARG A 36 52.00 16.26 -11.58
CA ARG A 36 51.83 15.33 -12.70
C ARG A 36 52.81 14.16 -12.56
N HIS A 37 52.30 12.97 -12.28
CA HIS A 37 53.00 11.71 -12.55
C HIS A 37 52.08 10.76 -13.35
N PRO A 38 52.60 10.05 -14.36
CA PRO A 38 51.79 9.15 -15.18
C PRO A 38 51.42 7.89 -14.38
N PRO A 39 50.19 7.35 -14.51
CA PRO A 39 49.83 6.13 -13.80
C PRO A 39 50.44 4.91 -14.51
N HIS A 40 51.18 4.10 -13.75
CA HIS A 40 51.50 2.73 -14.12
C HIS A 40 50.19 1.95 -14.30
N ALA A 41 50.07 1.26 -15.44
CA ALA A 41 48.94 0.43 -15.79
C ALA A 41 48.85 -0.79 -14.86
N LEU A 42 48.10 -0.67 -13.76
CA LEU A 42 47.60 -1.81 -13.01
C LEU A 42 46.36 -2.33 -13.74
N SER A 43 46.47 -3.53 -14.30
CA SER A 43 45.32 -4.29 -14.79
C SER A 43 44.38 -4.56 -13.63
N ARG A 44 43.46 -3.62 -13.39
CA ARG A 44 42.45 -3.71 -12.34
C ARG A 44 41.40 -4.68 -12.84
N ARG A 45 41.52 -5.96 -12.48
CA ARG A 45 40.39 -6.89 -12.57
C ARG A 45 39.22 -6.20 -11.87
N LEU A 46 38.21 -5.82 -12.64
CA LEU A 46 36.95 -5.32 -12.12
C LEU A 46 36.31 -6.50 -11.38
N PHE A 47 36.57 -6.58 -10.08
CA PHE A 47 35.80 -7.42 -9.19
C PHE A 47 34.42 -6.77 -9.15
N LEU A 48 33.49 -7.25 -9.98
CA LEU A 48 32.09 -6.90 -9.87
C LEU A 48 31.61 -7.55 -8.56
N PRO A 49 31.35 -6.77 -7.49
CA PRO A 49 30.73 -7.35 -6.32
C PRO A 49 29.39 -7.95 -6.75
N SER A 50 29.02 -9.08 -6.15
CA SER A 50 27.68 -9.62 -6.39
C SER A 50 26.64 -8.56 -6.03
N VAL A 51 25.46 -8.61 -6.65
CA VAL A 51 24.35 -7.70 -6.34
C VAL A 51 24.04 -7.72 -4.83
N SER A 52 24.25 -8.86 -4.17
CA SER A 52 24.16 -9.01 -2.71
C SER A 52 25.09 -8.03 -1.98
N SER A 53 26.36 -7.96 -2.36
CA SER A 53 27.34 -7.10 -1.67
C SER A 53 27.11 -5.60 -1.88
N ILE A 54 26.53 -5.21 -3.02
CA ILE A 54 26.10 -3.81 -3.25
C ILE A 54 24.87 -3.50 -2.39
N TRP A 55 23.94 -4.45 -2.29
CA TRP A 55 22.76 -4.32 -1.45
C TRP A 55 23.12 -4.24 0.04
N ASP A 56 24.02 -5.09 0.52
CA ASP A 56 24.51 -5.10 1.90
C ASP A 56 25.25 -3.80 2.25
N ALA A 57 25.99 -3.23 1.30
CA ALA A 57 26.70 -1.96 1.48
C ALA A 57 25.78 -0.74 1.51
N ILE A 58 24.69 -0.74 0.74
CA ILE A 58 23.72 0.38 0.71
C ILE A 58 22.77 0.33 1.92
N THR A 59 22.45 -0.87 2.41
CA THR A 59 21.47 -1.08 3.49
C THR A 59 22.11 -1.22 4.86
N GLY A 60 23.44 -1.14 4.94
CA GLY A 60 24.18 -1.14 6.18
C GLY A 60 24.17 -2.50 6.88
N GLY A 61 24.44 -3.59 6.14
CA GLY A 61 24.89 -4.89 6.66
C GLY A 61 24.27 -5.36 7.98
N GLY A 62 22.99 -5.08 8.23
CA GLY A 62 22.29 -5.57 9.40
C GLY A 62 22.01 -7.05 9.18
N ASP A 63 22.30 -7.88 10.18
CA ASP A 63 21.96 -9.30 10.16
C ASP A 63 20.48 -9.47 9.83
N SER A 64 20.17 -9.67 8.55
CA SER A 64 18.80 -9.90 8.11
C SER A 64 18.31 -11.14 8.87
N ASN A 65 17.14 -11.06 9.47
CA ASN A 65 16.52 -12.20 10.13
C ASN A 65 15.20 -12.55 9.42
N PRO A 66 15.26 -13.25 8.26
CA PRO A 66 14.08 -13.51 7.45
C PRO A 66 13.00 -14.30 8.20
N ARG A 67 13.39 -15.18 9.14
CA ARG A 67 12.43 -15.94 9.95
C ARG A 67 11.65 -15.03 10.89
N GLU A 68 12.34 -14.11 11.55
CA GLU A 68 11.68 -13.14 12.42
C GLU A 68 10.86 -12.12 11.62
N ALA A 69 11.33 -11.72 10.44
CA ALA A 69 10.58 -10.84 9.53
C ALA A 69 9.24 -11.50 9.12
N ILE A 70 9.26 -12.76 8.68
CA ILE A 70 8.04 -13.52 8.36
C ILE A 70 7.12 -13.64 9.59
N ALA A 71 7.68 -13.85 10.78
CA ALA A 71 6.89 -13.89 12.02
C ALA A 71 6.23 -12.54 12.33
N ALA A 72 6.93 -11.43 12.09
CA ALA A 72 6.39 -10.08 12.23
C ALA A 72 5.27 -9.82 11.21
N VAL A 73 5.42 -10.20 9.93
CA VAL A 73 4.34 -10.13 8.94
C VAL A 73 3.09 -10.89 9.40
N ARG A 74 3.26 -12.11 9.93
CA ARG A 74 2.14 -12.92 10.46
C ARG A 74 1.44 -12.25 11.63
N ARG A 75 2.19 -11.64 12.55
CA ARG A 75 1.62 -10.87 13.67
C ARG A 75 0.91 -9.61 13.19
N GLY A 76 1.48 -8.89 12.22
CA GLY A 76 0.84 -7.73 11.60
C GLY A 76 -0.53 -8.07 11.01
N MET A 77 -0.62 -9.17 10.25
CA MET A 77 -1.91 -9.67 9.74
C MET A 77 -2.89 -10.06 10.86
N GLN A 78 -2.41 -10.66 11.94
CA GLN A 78 -3.26 -11.05 13.07
C GLN A 78 -3.83 -9.81 13.79
N LEU A 79 -3.00 -8.80 14.05
CA LEU A 79 -3.40 -7.55 14.68
C LEU A 79 -4.42 -6.79 13.82
N PHE A 80 -4.21 -6.76 12.49
CA PHE A 80 -5.17 -6.18 11.55
C PHE A 80 -6.57 -6.81 11.69
N ARG A 81 -6.65 -8.15 11.68
CA ARG A 81 -7.92 -8.88 11.85
C ARG A 81 -8.58 -8.64 13.20
N GLN A 82 -7.79 -8.31 14.22
CA GLN A 82 -8.29 -7.99 15.57
C GLN A 82 -8.75 -6.52 15.68
N GLY A 83 -8.57 -5.71 14.63
CA GLY A 83 -8.86 -4.29 14.63
C GLY A 83 -7.75 -3.42 15.25
N ASP A 84 -6.64 -4.02 15.69
CA ASP A 84 -5.44 -3.27 16.11
C ASP A 84 -4.62 -2.87 14.87
N VAL A 85 -5.14 -1.89 14.14
CA VAL A 85 -4.54 -1.40 12.89
C VAL A 85 -3.19 -0.73 13.15
N ALA A 86 -3.04 -0.03 14.27
CA ALA A 86 -1.77 0.60 14.64
C ALA A 86 -0.68 -0.43 14.96
N GLY A 87 -1.01 -1.44 15.75
CA GLY A 87 -0.12 -2.58 16.02
C GLY A 87 0.22 -3.35 14.75
N SER A 88 -0.74 -3.48 13.82
CA SER A 88 -0.50 -4.11 12.53
C SER A 88 0.61 -3.41 11.72
N VAL A 89 0.52 -2.08 11.56
CA VAL A 89 1.56 -1.30 10.87
C VAL A 89 2.90 -1.42 11.58
N ALA A 90 2.93 -1.38 12.91
CA ALA A 90 4.17 -1.52 13.68
C ALA A 90 4.89 -2.86 13.42
N GLU A 91 4.16 -3.96 13.34
CA GLU A 91 4.74 -5.26 13.01
C GLU A 91 5.16 -5.37 11.54
N PHE A 92 4.43 -4.75 10.61
CA PHE A 92 4.88 -4.67 9.21
C PHE A 92 6.14 -3.82 9.04
N ASP A 93 6.23 -2.67 9.70
CA ASP A 93 7.42 -1.82 9.70
C ASP A 93 8.62 -2.56 10.32
N ARG A 94 8.39 -3.31 11.40
CA ARG A 94 9.39 -4.20 11.99
C ARG A 94 9.85 -5.28 11.00
N ALA A 95 8.94 -5.89 10.24
CA ALA A 95 9.30 -6.87 9.23
C ALA A 95 10.24 -6.29 8.15
N ILE A 96 9.98 -5.05 7.72
CA ILE A 96 10.82 -4.32 6.76
C ILE A 96 12.21 -4.04 7.34
N VAL A 97 12.31 -3.65 8.62
CA VAL A 97 13.60 -3.44 9.30
C VAL A 97 14.40 -4.74 9.39
N LEU A 98 13.74 -5.87 9.68
CA LEU A 98 14.38 -7.19 9.81
C LEU A 98 14.81 -7.79 8.46
N ASP A 99 14.07 -7.50 7.39
CA ASP A 99 14.38 -7.89 6.03
C ASP A 99 13.71 -6.94 5.02
N LEU A 100 14.49 -6.06 4.40
CA LEU A 100 13.98 -5.05 3.47
C LEU A 100 13.25 -5.64 2.26
N ARG A 101 13.52 -6.91 1.91
CA ARG A 101 12.83 -7.61 0.82
C ARG A 101 11.35 -7.82 1.10
N GLN A 102 10.94 -7.77 2.38
CA GLN A 102 9.51 -7.89 2.73
C GLN A 102 8.70 -6.72 2.17
N LYS A 103 9.28 -5.50 2.10
CA LYS A 103 8.55 -4.27 1.68
C LYS A 103 7.84 -4.41 0.34
N ALA A 104 8.41 -5.19 -0.57
CA ALA A 104 7.92 -5.44 -1.92
C ALA A 104 6.58 -6.22 -1.99
N TYR A 105 6.11 -6.80 -0.89
CA TYR A 105 4.98 -7.74 -0.87
C TYR A 105 3.98 -7.48 0.26
N LEU A 106 3.94 -6.24 0.80
CA LEU A 106 3.17 -5.90 2.00
C LEU A 106 1.94 -5.05 1.69
N TRP A 107 1.10 -5.48 0.76
CA TRP A 107 -0.17 -4.82 0.45
C TRP A 107 -1.08 -4.68 1.69
N GLN A 108 -1.02 -5.61 2.64
CA GLN A 108 -1.78 -5.51 3.91
C GLN A 108 -1.30 -4.33 4.77
N ARG A 109 -0.02 -3.93 4.67
CA ARG A 109 0.48 -2.71 5.28
C ARG A 109 -0.20 -1.50 4.64
N GLY A 110 -0.37 -1.49 3.31
CA GLY A 110 -1.12 -0.47 2.58
C GLY A 110 -2.55 -0.31 3.09
N LEU A 111 -3.26 -1.42 3.29
CA LEU A 111 -4.60 -1.40 3.91
C LEU A 111 -4.60 -0.86 5.33
N SER A 112 -3.64 -1.29 6.15
CA SER A 112 -3.53 -0.82 7.52
C SER A 112 -3.25 0.69 7.58
N LEU A 113 -2.43 1.20 6.67
CA LEU A 113 -2.18 2.64 6.51
C LEU A 113 -3.42 3.39 6.07
N TYR A 114 -4.21 2.83 5.15
CA TYR A 114 -5.49 3.41 4.74
C TYR A 114 -6.43 3.63 5.94
N TYR A 115 -6.60 2.60 6.79
CA TYR A 115 -7.45 2.70 7.98
C TYR A 115 -6.91 3.61 9.09
N LEU A 116 -5.65 4.01 9.02
CA LEU A 116 -5.05 5.03 9.90
C LEU A 116 -5.05 6.43 9.27
N ASP A 117 -5.76 6.63 8.16
CA ASP A 117 -5.76 7.86 7.35
C ASP A 117 -4.34 8.26 6.86
N ARG A 118 -3.39 7.33 6.82
CA ARG A 118 -2.01 7.51 6.30
C ARG A 118 -1.97 7.24 4.80
N PHE A 119 -2.82 7.92 4.05
CA PHE A 119 -3.09 7.63 2.64
C PHE A 119 -1.88 7.75 1.73
N GLU A 120 -0.99 8.73 1.97
CA GLU A 120 0.21 8.93 1.15
C GLU A 120 1.14 7.72 1.22
N GLU A 121 1.39 7.23 2.44
CA GLU A 121 2.20 6.03 2.66
C GLU A 121 1.50 4.76 2.15
N GLY A 122 0.16 4.71 2.25
CA GLY A 122 -0.64 3.61 1.70
C GLY A 122 -0.54 3.54 0.18
N ALA A 123 -0.75 4.67 -0.51
CA ALA A 123 -0.60 4.75 -1.96
C ALA A 123 0.81 4.37 -2.42
N GLU A 124 1.84 4.83 -1.72
CA GLU A 124 3.23 4.43 -2.01
C GLU A 124 3.45 2.92 -1.82
N GLN A 125 2.89 2.32 -0.77
CA GLN A 125 2.97 0.87 -0.56
C GLN A 125 2.33 0.11 -1.73
N PHE A 126 1.12 0.51 -2.16
CA PHE A 126 0.45 -0.15 -3.29
C PHE A 126 1.18 0.04 -4.63
N ARG A 127 1.82 1.19 -4.87
CA ARG A 127 2.70 1.39 -6.04
C ARG A 127 3.86 0.41 -6.05
N ILE A 128 4.48 0.17 -4.89
CA ILE A 128 5.56 -0.81 -4.73
C ILE A 128 5.03 -2.22 -5.04
N ASP A 129 3.87 -2.59 -4.50
CA ASP A 129 3.29 -3.92 -4.70
C ASP A 129 2.93 -4.17 -6.18
N VAL A 130 2.29 -3.20 -6.85
CA VAL A 130 1.96 -3.27 -8.28
C VAL A 130 3.23 -3.37 -9.15
N ALA A 131 4.31 -2.67 -8.79
CA ALA A 131 5.57 -2.78 -9.51
C ALA A 131 6.18 -4.20 -9.45
N GLN A 132 5.84 -4.98 -8.41
CA GLN A 132 6.28 -6.37 -8.27
C GLN A 132 5.31 -7.37 -8.89
N ASN A 133 4.00 -7.13 -8.77
CA ASN A 133 2.95 -7.93 -9.40
C ASN A 133 2.06 -7.05 -10.31
N PRO A 134 2.47 -6.81 -11.56
CA PRO A 134 1.78 -5.87 -12.45
C PRO A 134 0.45 -6.39 -12.99
N ASN A 135 -0.06 -7.52 -12.51
CA ASN A 135 -1.37 -8.07 -12.87
C ASN A 135 -2.40 -7.92 -11.75
N ASP A 136 -2.03 -7.34 -10.61
CA ASP A 136 -2.94 -7.26 -9.48
C ASP A 136 -3.84 -6.03 -9.56
N THR A 137 -5.11 -6.30 -9.84
CA THR A 137 -6.12 -5.27 -10.00
C THR A 137 -6.47 -4.61 -8.66
N GLU A 138 -6.41 -5.36 -7.57
CA GLU A 138 -6.91 -4.90 -6.27
C GLU A 138 -6.02 -3.78 -5.73
N GLU A 139 -4.71 -3.92 -5.82
CA GLU A 139 -3.71 -2.92 -5.38
C GLU A 139 -3.79 -1.64 -6.23
N SER A 140 -4.09 -1.74 -7.52
CA SER A 140 -4.31 -0.56 -8.37
C SER A 140 -5.53 0.25 -7.91
N ILE A 141 -6.60 -0.44 -7.52
CA ILE A 141 -7.83 0.18 -6.98
C ILE A 141 -7.56 0.76 -5.60
N TRP A 142 -6.84 0.05 -4.72
CA TRP A 142 -6.50 0.57 -3.40
C TRP A 142 -5.57 1.78 -3.46
N CYS A 143 -4.61 1.81 -4.38
CA CYS A 143 -3.82 3.00 -4.68
C CYS A 143 -4.73 4.17 -5.07
N PHE A 144 -5.68 3.95 -5.99
CA PHE A 144 -6.65 4.98 -6.37
C PHE A 144 -7.46 5.48 -5.17
N ILE A 145 -7.93 4.59 -4.29
CA ILE A 145 -8.76 4.99 -3.14
C ILE A 145 -7.95 5.87 -2.18
N CYS A 146 -6.68 5.52 -1.90
CA CYS A 146 -5.78 6.38 -1.14
C CYS A 146 -5.60 7.76 -1.80
N GLU A 147 -5.33 7.79 -3.10
CA GLU A 147 -5.16 9.04 -3.86
C GLU A 147 -6.45 9.88 -3.88
N ALA A 148 -7.61 9.25 -3.97
CA ALA A 148 -8.90 9.93 -3.94
C ALA A 148 -9.15 10.59 -2.58
N ARG A 149 -8.69 9.97 -1.49
CA ARG A 149 -8.75 10.55 -0.14
C ARG A 149 -7.80 11.73 0.06
N LEU A 150 -6.69 11.77 -0.67
CA LEU A 150 -5.72 12.88 -0.62
C LEU A 150 -6.09 14.05 -1.54
N HIS A 151 -6.54 13.73 -2.76
CA HIS A 151 -6.56 14.69 -3.88
C HIS A 151 -7.88 14.71 -4.64
N GLY A 152 -8.83 13.85 -4.27
CA GLY A 152 -10.11 13.70 -4.95
C GLY A 152 -10.06 12.74 -6.15
N VAL A 153 -11.24 12.25 -6.53
CA VAL A 153 -11.44 11.22 -7.56
C VAL A 153 -10.88 11.62 -8.93
N ASP A 154 -11.03 12.88 -9.34
CA ASP A 154 -10.55 13.34 -10.64
C ASP A 154 -9.03 13.31 -10.76
N VAL A 155 -8.32 13.61 -9.67
CA VAL A 155 -6.85 13.55 -9.63
C VAL A 155 -6.40 12.09 -9.56
N ALA A 156 -7.01 11.30 -8.68
CA ALA A 156 -6.71 9.88 -8.54
C ALA A 156 -6.89 9.13 -9.87
N ARG A 157 -7.93 9.46 -10.66
CA ARG A 157 -8.19 8.84 -11.96
C ARG A 157 -7.10 9.13 -12.99
N LYS A 158 -6.56 10.36 -12.99
CA LYS A 158 -5.45 10.73 -13.89
C LYS A 158 -4.15 10.01 -13.56
N GLN A 159 -3.99 9.56 -12.32
CA GLN A 159 -2.81 8.85 -11.82
C GLN A 159 -3.07 7.35 -11.65
N PHE A 160 -4.19 6.85 -12.16
CA PHE A 160 -4.60 5.47 -11.96
C PHE A 160 -3.55 4.50 -12.49
N LEU A 161 -3.17 3.52 -11.66
CA LEU A 161 -2.13 2.55 -12.01
C LEU A 161 -2.66 1.56 -13.04
N GLU A 162 -2.00 1.50 -14.20
CA GLU A 162 -2.36 0.52 -15.21
C GLU A 162 -1.74 -0.84 -14.91
N VAL A 163 -2.59 -1.87 -14.81
CA VAL A 163 -2.18 -3.26 -14.60
C VAL A 163 -2.66 -4.16 -15.74
N GLY A 164 -2.10 -5.37 -15.79
CA GLY A 164 -2.51 -6.42 -16.71
C GLY A 164 -3.93 -6.91 -16.49
N ARG A 165 -4.40 -7.75 -17.40
CA ARG A 165 -5.80 -8.18 -17.45
C ARG A 165 -6.09 -9.23 -16.38
N ASP A 166 -6.94 -8.89 -15.40
CA ASP A 166 -7.46 -9.86 -14.42
C ASP A 166 -8.30 -10.94 -15.09
N SER A 167 -8.15 -12.19 -14.64
CA SER A 167 -8.91 -13.33 -15.15
C SER A 167 -10.38 -13.33 -14.68
N ARG A 168 -10.66 -12.73 -13.52
CA ARG A 168 -11.99 -12.62 -12.90
C ARG A 168 -12.80 -11.53 -13.62
N PRO A 169 -13.98 -11.85 -14.19
CA PRO A 169 -14.82 -10.85 -14.88
C PRO A 169 -15.20 -9.66 -14.00
N VAL A 170 -15.65 -9.91 -12.77
CA VAL A 170 -16.02 -8.86 -11.81
C VAL A 170 -14.89 -7.87 -11.55
N MET A 171 -13.64 -8.34 -11.49
CA MET A 171 -12.49 -7.49 -11.23
C MET A 171 -12.14 -6.61 -12.41
N ARG A 172 -12.32 -7.10 -13.65
CA ARG A 172 -12.14 -6.27 -14.85
C ARG A 172 -13.15 -5.12 -14.90
N GLU A 173 -14.40 -5.39 -14.54
CA GLU A 173 -15.43 -4.36 -14.49
C GLU A 173 -15.19 -3.37 -13.34
N ALA A 174 -14.76 -3.85 -12.17
CA ALA A 174 -14.34 -2.98 -11.07
C ALA A 174 -13.15 -2.08 -11.48
N TYR A 175 -12.10 -2.64 -12.07
CA TYR A 175 -10.96 -1.89 -12.60
C TYR A 175 -11.41 -0.78 -13.56
N ASN A 176 -12.28 -1.12 -14.53
CA ASN A 176 -12.81 -0.16 -15.49
C ASN A 176 -13.65 0.94 -14.83
N LEU A 177 -14.44 0.61 -13.80
CA LEU A 177 -15.22 1.57 -13.02
C LEU A 177 -14.30 2.61 -12.36
N PHE A 178 -13.22 2.17 -11.71
CA PHE A 178 -12.27 3.10 -11.07
C PHE A 178 -11.46 3.91 -12.09
N LYS A 179 -10.94 3.24 -13.14
CA LYS A 179 -10.12 3.85 -14.19
C LYS A 179 -10.87 4.87 -15.04
N ASN A 180 -12.10 4.55 -15.45
CA ASN A 180 -12.84 5.34 -16.44
C ASN A 180 -14.02 6.10 -15.83
N GLY A 181 -14.43 5.75 -14.61
CA GLY A 181 -15.73 6.13 -14.07
C GLY A 181 -16.85 5.25 -14.63
N GLY A 182 -18.04 5.37 -14.05
CA GLY A 182 -19.19 4.58 -14.47
C GLY A 182 -20.27 4.56 -13.39
N ASP A 183 -21.19 3.61 -13.54
CA ASP A 183 -22.28 3.38 -12.60
C ASP A 183 -21.97 2.14 -11.73
N PRO A 184 -21.72 2.30 -10.42
CA PRO A 184 -21.53 1.18 -9.50
C PRO A 184 -22.75 0.25 -9.41
N GLU A 185 -23.96 0.75 -9.62
CA GLU A 185 -25.16 -0.10 -9.60
C GLU A 185 -25.19 -1.05 -10.79
N LYS A 186 -24.72 -0.59 -11.96
CA LYS A 186 -24.55 -1.46 -13.12
C LYS A 186 -23.57 -2.60 -12.81
N LEU A 187 -22.44 -2.31 -12.18
CA LEU A 187 -21.48 -3.33 -11.75
C LEU A 187 -22.16 -4.39 -10.87
N VAL A 188 -22.92 -3.97 -9.85
CA VAL A 188 -23.62 -4.92 -8.97
C VAL A 188 -24.68 -5.74 -9.72
N ASN A 189 -25.48 -5.08 -10.57
CA ASN A 189 -26.54 -5.74 -11.33
C ASN A 189 -26.01 -6.79 -12.33
N ASP A 190 -24.89 -6.51 -12.98
CA ASP A 190 -24.26 -7.44 -13.95
C ASP A 190 -23.84 -8.77 -13.27
N PHE A 191 -23.54 -8.74 -11.97
CA PHE A 191 -23.10 -9.90 -11.20
C PHE A 191 -24.11 -10.39 -10.15
N LEU A 192 -25.32 -9.85 -10.13
CA LEU A 192 -26.35 -10.17 -9.13
C LEU A 192 -26.74 -11.66 -9.13
N SER A 193 -26.83 -12.25 -10.32
CA SER A 193 -27.14 -13.67 -10.54
C SER A 193 -25.90 -14.53 -10.78
N GLY A 194 -24.70 -13.98 -10.57
CA GLY A 194 -23.41 -14.65 -10.79
C GLY A 194 -23.04 -15.61 -9.66
N GLN A 195 -21.76 -16.01 -9.62
CA GLN A 195 -21.25 -16.77 -8.48
C GLN A 195 -21.31 -15.93 -7.20
N ALA A 196 -21.46 -16.59 -6.04
CA ALA A 196 -21.56 -15.87 -4.77
C ALA A 196 -20.35 -14.95 -4.47
N SER A 197 -19.16 -15.30 -4.95
CA SER A 197 -17.97 -14.46 -4.89
C SER A 197 -18.05 -13.26 -5.82
N GLU A 198 -18.62 -13.39 -7.02
CA GLU A 198 -18.75 -12.28 -7.98
C GLU A 198 -19.69 -11.20 -7.43
N TYR A 199 -20.84 -11.58 -6.90
CA TYR A 199 -21.74 -10.62 -6.24
C TYR A 199 -21.07 -9.93 -5.04
N PHE A 200 -20.31 -10.68 -4.24
CA PHE A 200 -19.54 -10.13 -3.12
C PHE A 200 -18.57 -9.05 -3.59
N TYR A 201 -17.72 -9.36 -4.57
CA TYR A 201 -16.72 -8.40 -5.07
C TYR A 201 -17.39 -7.22 -5.77
N ALA A 202 -18.45 -7.44 -6.56
CA ALA A 202 -19.18 -6.36 -7.21
C ALA A 202 -19.74 -5.37 -6.19
N SER A 203 -20.39 -5.87 -5.13
CA SER A 203 -20.92 -5.04 -4.04
C SER A 203 -19.80 -4.38 -3.24
N LEU A 204 -18.71 -5.08 -2.94
CA LEU A 204 -17.56 -4.53 -2.23
C LEU A 204 -16.97 -3.34 -2.99
N TYR A 205 -16.66 -3.51 -4.27
CA TYR A 205 -16.03 -2.49 -5.09
C TYR A 205 -16.98 -1.34 -5.44
N ALA A 206 -18.29 -1.58 -5.55
CA ALA A 206 -19.27 -0.50 -5.61
C ALA A 206 -19.26 0.35 -4.33
N GLY A 207 -19.22 -0.30 -3.16
CA GLY A 207 -19.12 0.39 -1.86
C GLY A 207 -17.85 1.23 -1.73
N LEU A 208 -16.70 0.67 -2.10
CA LEU A 208 -15.41 1.39 -2.09
C LEU A 208 -15.39 2.56 -3.08
N TYR A 209 -16.01 2.40 -4.26
CA TYR A 209 -16.12 3.49 -5.23
C TYR A 209 -16.96 4.64 -4.68
N TYR A 210 -18.11 4.34 -4.08
CA TYR A 210 -18.92 5.37 -3.40
C TYR A 210 -18.19 6.02 -2.22
N GLU A 211 -17.36 5.28 -1.48
CA GLU A 211 -16.52 5.85 -0.43
C GLU A 211 -15.52 6.85 -0.99
N ALA A 212 -14.85 6.52 -2.11
CA ALA A 212 -13.92 7.43 -2.78
C ALA A 212 -14.61 8.70 -3.29
N GLU A 213 -15.88 8.62 -3.71
CA GLU A 213 -16.70 9.77 -4.09
C GLU A 213 -17.31 10.53 -2.88
N GLY A 214 -17.06 10.10 -1.65
CA GLY A 214 -17.61 10.71 -0.43
C GLY A 214 -19.09 10.40 -0.16
N LYS A 215 -19.72 9.51 -0.95
CA LYS A 215 -21.13 9.10 -0.84
C LYS A 215 -21.32 8.03 0.23
N SER A 216 -21.23 8.46 1.50
CA SER A 216 -21.13 7.55 2.66
C SER A 216 -22.32 6.59 2.85
N GLU A 217 -23.56 7.00 2.53
CA GLU A 217 -24.73 6.12 2.67
C GLU A 217 -24.74 4.99 1.62
N ASN A 218 -24.45 5.32 0.36
CA ASN A 218 -24.30 4.31 -0.71
C ASN A 218 -23.13 3.38 -0.42
N ALA A 219 -22.00 3.92 0.06
CA ALA A 219 -20.86 3.11 0.47
C ALA A 219 -21.28 2.11 1.56
N LYS A 220 -21.93 2.59 2.63
CA LYS A 220 -22.41 1.73 3.72
C LYS A 220 -23.37 0.65 3.24
N PHE A 221 -24.32 1.00 2.38
CA PHE A 221 -25.29 0.06 1.83
C PHE A 221 -24.59 -1.11 1.12
N HIS A 222 -23.70 -0.80 0.18
CA HIS A 222 -23.01 -1.81 -0.63
C HIS A 222 -21.99 -2.64 0.15
N ILE A 223 -21.25 -2.03 1.08
CA ILE A 223 -20.36 -2.77 1.98
C ILE A 223 -21.16 -3.74 2.87
N THR A 224 -22.30 -3.30 3.41
CA THR A 224 -23.18 -4.16 4.21
C THR A 224 -23.74 -5.32 3.38
N ALA A 225 -24.14 -5.05 2.13
CA ALA A 225 -24.60 -6.07 1.20
C ALA A 225 -23.51 -7.10 0.87
N ALA A 226 -22.27 -6.65 0.64
CA ALA A 226 -21.12 -7.52 0.44
C ALA A 226 -20.90 -8.43 1.66
N CYS A 227 -20.76 -7.86 2.85
CA CYS A 227 -20.59 -8.62 4.10
C CYS A 227 -21.75 -9.60 4.35
N GLY A 228 -22.98 -9.20 4.01
CA GLY A 228 -24.19 -10.00 4.16
C GLY A 228 -24.36 -11.13 3.13
N SER A 229 -23.58 -11.15 2.05
CA SER A 229 -23.66 -12.18 1.02
C SER A 229 -23.21 -13.57 1.53
N PRO A 230 -23.63 -14.69 0.90
CA PRO A 230 -23.18 -16.03 1.30
C PRO A 230 -21.65 -16.22 1.25
N TYR A 231 -20.95 -15.49 0.39
CA TYR A 231 -19.49 -15.50 0.36
C TYR A 231 -18.90 -14.62 1.48
N GLY A 232 -19.44 -13.42 1.68
CA GLY A 232 -19.05 -12.52 2.76
C GLY A 232 -19.21 -13.16 4.13
N GLN A 233 -20.37 -13.73 4.45
CA GLN A 233 -20.61 -14.34 5.76
C GLN A 233 -19.65 -15.50 6.08
N ARG A 234 -19.29 -16.32 5.09
CA ARG A 234 -18.34 -17.44 5.27
C ARG A 234 -16.91 -16.99 5.50
N ASN A 235 -16.47 -15.94 4.81
CA ASN A 235 -15.09 -15.45 4.88
C ASN A 235 -14.88 -14.39 5.97
N TRP A 236 -15.93 -13.65 6.33
CA TRP A 236 -15.92 -12.66 7.40
C TRP A 236 -15.94 -13.32 8.78
N SER A 237 -16.76 -14.37 8.95
CA SER A 237 -16.77 -15.17 10.20
C SER A 237 -15.48 -15.96 10.43
N SER A 238 -14.66 -16.17 9.39
CA SER A 238 -13.34 -16.80 9.47
C SER A 238 -12.17 -15.79 9.54
N GLY A 239 -12.44 -14.48 9.52
CA GLY A 239 -11.43 -13.42 9.64
C GLY A 239 -10.48 -13.32 8.45
N ILE A 240 -10.91 -13.68 7.24
CA ILE A 240 -10.05 -13.70 6.03
C ILE A 240 -10.09 -12.35 5.28
N VAL A 241 -11.07 -11.49 5.53
CA VAL A 241 -11.19 -10.16 4.92
C VAL A 241 -10.96 -9.05 5.93
#